data_AF-A0A6J4XUR7-F1
#
_entry.id   AF-A0A6J4XUR7-F1
#
_cell.length_a   1.000
_cell.length_b   1.000
_cell.length_c   1.000
_cell.angle_alpha   90.00
_cell.angle_beta   90.00
_cell.angle_gamma   90.00
#
_symmetry.space_group_name_H-M   'P 1'
#
loop_
_entity.id
_entity.type
_entity.pdbx_description
1 polymer ?
#
loop_
_entity_poly.entity_id
_entity_poly.type
_entity_poly.pdbx_seq_one_letter_code
_entity_poly.pdbx_strand_id
1 'polypeptide(L)'
;MRKYLIVSCAVMLISFWGLGSVHATGDKSTELKLKMTEISSLQQNLKGKIALAIEKKDQLKQKTQELKSEVRDQKEQFKIETYQNAIMNLRIDYNLKLIQLLLGYIARLNEKIVYFETGHDMLNYYFQQAQDDLLMIKTLDNLEIDKLIAQINKVLDEYIPQTSKPMFDVNDVPLKDTEQIWHEIIKTN
;
A
#
# COMPACT_ATOMS: atom_id res chain seq x y z
N MET A 1 59.01 -24.14 44.02
CA MET A 1 58.98 -23.95 45.48
C MET A 1 58.03 -22.82 45.81
N ARG A 2 56.92 -23.16 46.48
CA ARG A 2 55.92 -22.26 47.07
C ARG A 2 56.59 -21.30 48.08
N LYS A 3 56.25 -20.01 48.03
CA LYS A 3 56.06 -19.17 49.23
C LYS A 3 54.93 -18.16 48.96
N TYR A 4 53.83 -18.34 49.67
CA TYR A 4 52.76 -17.34 49.87
C TYR A 4 53.01 -16.66 51.22
N LEU A 5 52.74 -15.36 51.30
CA LEU A 5 52.47 -14.57 52.52
C LEU A 5 51.74 -13.30 52.03
N ILE A 6 50.40 -13.27 52.04
CA ILE A 6 49.48 -12.77 53.09
C ILE A 6 49.33 -11.23 53.10
N VAL A 7 48.15 -10.81 52.63
CA VAL A 7 47.20 -9.79 53.15
C VAL A 7 47.67 -8.33 53.31
N SER A 8 46.98 -7.42 52.61
CA SER A 8 46.48 -6.18 53.25
C SER A 8 45.27 -5.62 52.50
N CYS A 9 44.21 -5.36 53.26
CA CYS A 9 42.98 -4.68 52.87
C CYS A 9 43.24 -3.21 52.51
N ALA A 10 42.70 -2.78 51.38
CA ALA A 10 42.32 -1.37 51.19
C ALA A 10 41.09 -1.32 50.26
N VAL A 11 39.92 -1.52 50.87
CA VAL A 11 38.65 -1.08 50.29
C VAL A 11 38.62 0.43 50.44
N MET A 12 38.82 1.16 49.34
CA MET A 12 38.54 2.60 49.30
C MET A 12 37.32 2.81 48.41
N LEU A 13 36.17 2.92 49.08
CA LEU A 13 34.97 3.57 48.57
C LEU A 13 35.32 5.02 48.22
N ILE A 14 35.29 5.35 46.94
CA ILE A 14 35.06 6.73 46.49
C ILE A 14 33.78 6.70 45.66
N SER A 15 32.71 7.08 46.33
CA SER A 15 31.47 7.56 45.74
C SER A 15 31.77 8.81 44.90
N PHE A 16 31.68 8.69 43.58
CA PHE A 16 31.40 9.84 42.72
C PHE A 16 29.95 9.73 42.25
N TRP A 17 29.08 10.39 42.99
CA TRP A 17 27.76 10.79 42.48
C TRP A 17 27.96 11.76 41.32
N GLY A 18 27.16 11.59 40.27
CA GLY A 18 26.91 12.64 39.30
C GLY A 18 27.71 12.55 38.00
N LEU A 19 27.40 11.56 37.17
CA LEU A 19 27.44 11.73 35.72
C LEU A 19 26.12 11.19 35.18
N GLY A 20 25.19 12.11 34.91
CA GLY A 20 23.96 11.80 34.21
C GLY A 20 24.30 11.05 32.92
N SER A 21 23.59 9.95 32.70
CA SER A 21 23.70 9.13 31.51
C SER A 21 23.22 9.90 30.28
N VAL A 22 24.08 10.72 29.68
CA VAL A 22 23.89 11.35 28.36
C VAL A 22 24.17 10.32 27.25
N HIS A 23 23.61 9.11 27.36
CA HIS A 23 23.84 8.01 26.41
C HIS A 23 22.55 7.42 25.81
N ALA A 24 21.36 7.87 26.20
CA ALA A 24 20.09 7.36 25.67
C ALA A 24 19.57 8.13 24.43
N THR A 25 19.84 9.44 24.33
CA THR A 25 19.28 10.30 23.26
C THR A 25 19.93 10.10 21.88
N GLY A 26 21.20 9.69 21.83
CA GLY A 26 21.90 9.40 20.57
C GLY A 26 21.37 8.14 19.86
N ASP A 27 20.93 7.16 20.64
CA ASP A 27 20.38 5.90 20.15
C ASP A 27 19.00 6.11 19.51
N LYS A 28 18.09 6.80 20.23
CA LYS A 28 16.73 7.08 19.75
C LYS A 28 16.67 8.01 18.54
N SER A 29 17.55 9.01 18.48
CA SER A 29 17.66 9.85 17.28
C SER A 29 18.10 9.04 16.05
N THR A 30 18.98 8.07 16.23
CA THR A 30 19.47 7.20 15.15
C THR A 30 18.37 6.23 14.71
N GLU A 31 17.68 5.61 15.66
CA GLU A 31 16.55 4.73 15.40
C GLU A 31 15.43 5.44 14.61
N LEU A 32 15.06 6.65 15.02
CA LEU A 32 14.02 7.43 14.35
C LEU A 32 14.41 7.83 12.91
N LYS A 33 15.67 8.22 12.69
CA LYS A 33 16.20 8.49 11.32
C LYS A 33 16.20 7.25 10.43
N LEU A 34 16.50 6.08 11.00
CA LEU A 34 16.40 4.81 10.29
C LEU A 34 14.95 4.53 9.89
N LYS A 35 13.99 4.77 10.78
CA LYS A 35 12.55 4.66 10.48
C LYS A 35 12.09 5.63 9.39
N MET A 36 12.56 6.87 9.40
CA MET A 36 12.29 7.81 8.30
C MET A 36 12.81 7.29 6.94
N THR A 37 13.97 6.62 6.93
CA THR A 37 14.53 6.01 5.71
C THR A 37 13.66 4.83 5.22
N GLU A 38 13.23 3.96 6.13
CA GLU A 38 12.32 2.86 5.82
C GLU A 38 10.98 3.37 5.27
N ILE A 39 10.42 4.42 5.89
CA ILE A 39 9.21 5.11 5.42
C ILE A 39 9.40 5.61 3.99
N SER A 40 10.47 6.36 3.70
CA SER A 40 10.71 6.89 2.35
C SER A 40 10.86 5.78 1.31
N SER A 41 11.52 4.68 1.66
CA SER A 41 11.65 3.52 0.78
C SER A 41 10.28 2.89 0.46
N LEU A 42 9.46 2.67 1.49
CA LEU A 42 8.13 2.10 1.30
C LEU A 42 7.21 3.05 0.53
N GLN A 43 7.24 4.35 0.80
CA GLN A 43 6.47 5.35 0.04
C GLN A 43 6.78 5.28 -1.46
N GLN A 44 8.06 5.17 -1.83
CA GLN A 44 8.46 5.04 -3.24
C GLN A 44 7.94 3.74 -3.86
N ASN A 45 7.97 2.63 -3.12
CA ASN A 45 7.41 1.35 -3.58
C ASN A 45 5.89 1.43 -3.77
N LEU A 46 5.16 2.04 -2.82
CA LEU A 46 3.72 2.24 -2.92
C LEU A 46 3.35 3.14 -4.11
N LYS A 47 4.10 4.23 -4.33
CA LYS A 47 3.93 5.09 -5.51
C LYS A 47 4.10 4.32 -6.81
N GLY A 48 5.11 3.44 -6.89
CA GLY A 48 5.31 2.56 -8.03
C GLY A 48 4.12 1.60 -8.26
N LYS A 49 3.57 1.03 -7.19
CA LYS A 49 2.39 0.14 -7.27
C LYS A 49 1.13 0.87 -7.70
N ILE A 50 0.90 2.08 -7.19
CA ILE A 50 -0.22 2.94 -7.58
C ILE A 50 -0.13 3.28 -9.07
N ALA A 51 1.05 3.72 -9.54
CA ALA A 51 1.27 4.05 -10.94
C ALA A 51 1.00 2.86 -11.87
N LEU A 52 1.53 1.67 -11.51
CA LEU A 52 1.27 0.45 -12.27
C LEU A 52 -0.22 0.07 -12.31
N ALA A 53 -0.92 0.20 -11.17
CA ALA A 53 -2.35 -0.10 -11.11
C ALA A 53 -3.19 0.88 -11.94
N ILE A 54 -2.82 2.17 -11.94
CA ILE A 54 -3.45 3.20 -12.78
C ILE A 54 -3.23 2.89 -14.27
N GLU A 55 -2.00 2.58 -14.66
CA GLU A 55 -1.67 2.25 -16.06
C GLU A 55 -2.49 1.04 -16.55
N LYS A 56 -2.54 -0.03 -15.74
CA LYS A 56 -3.34 -1.22 -16.08
C LYS A 56 -4.81 -0.91 -16.14
N LYS A 57 -5.33 -0.12 -15.19
CA LYS A 57 -6.73 0.32 -15.19
C LYS A 57 -7.08 1.07 -16.47
N ASP A 58 -6.22 1.97 -16.93
CA ASP A 58 -6.47 2.77 -18.13
C ASP A 58 -6.40 1.93 -19.40
N GLN A 59 -5.47 0.97 -19.49
CA GLN A 59 -5.43 -0.05 -20.55
C GLN A 59 -6.73 -0.86 -20.61
N LEU A 60 -7.23 -1.33 -19.46
CA LEU A 60 -8.49 -2.08 -19.40
C LEU A 60 -9.71 -1.24 -19.75
N LYS A 61 -9.73 0.05 -19.36
CA LYS A 61 -10.77 1.00 -19.76
C LYS A 61 -10.80 1.21 -21.25
N GLN A 62 -9.63 1.43 -21.87
CA GLN A 62 -9.53 1.55 -23.33
C GLN A 62 -10.08 0.30 -24.00
N LYS A 63 -9.65 -0.89 -23.56
CA LYS A 63 -10.12 -2.14 -24.15
C LYS A 63 -11.63 -2.34 -23.99
N THR A 64 -12.17 -1.93 -22.84
CA THR A 64 -13.61 -1.92 -22.60
C THR A 64 -14.34 -1.04 -23.61
N GLN A 65 -13.83 0.16 -23.91
CA GLN A 65 -14.46 1.05 -24.90
C GLN A 65 -14.41 0.50 -26.33
N GLU A 66 -13.29 -0.13 -26.73
CA GLU A 66 -13.17 -0.82 -28.03
C GLU A 66 -14.25 -1.91 -28.18
N LEU A 67 -14.40 -2.76 -27.15
CA LEU A 67 -15.40 -3.82 -27.16
C LEU A 67 -16.84 -3.26 -27.16
N LYS A 68 -17.08 -2.16 -26.44
CA LYS A 68 -18.38 -1.48 -26.47
C LYS A 68 -18.69 -0.93 -27.87
N SER A 69 -17.71 -0.35 -28.56
CA SER A 69 -17.87 0.10 -29.95
C SER A 69 -18.24 -1.07 -30.84
N GLU A 70 -17.51 -2.18 -30.75
CA GLU A 70 -17.79 -3.36 -31.56
C GLU A 70 -19.20 -3.93 -31.30
N VAL A 71 -19.67 -3.94 -30.04
CA VAL A 71 -21.06 -4.34 -29.73
C VAL A 71 -22.07 -3.42 -30.41
N ARG A 72 -21.83 -2.10 -30.47
CA ARG A 72 -22.71 -1.15 -31.19
C ARG A 72 -22.67 -1.39 -32.69
N ASP A 73 -21.50 -1.62 -33.27
CA ASP A 73 -21.36 -1.87 -34.71
C ASP A 73 -22.10 -3.16 -35.11
N GLN A 74 -21.94 -4.23 -34.32
CA GLN A 74 -22.68 -5.48 -34.51
C GLN A 74 -24.19 -5.29 -34.31
N LYS A 75 -24.61 -4.49 -33.31
CA LYS A 75 -26.03 -4.15 -33.10
C LYS A 75 -26.64 -3.55 -34.36
N GLU A 76 -26.00 -2.53 -34.93
CA GLU A 76 -26.50 -1.81 -36.10
C GLU A 76 -26.49 -2.71 -37.35
N GLN A 77 -25.38 -3.42 -37.58
CA GLN A 77 -25.24 -4.33 -38.73
C GLN A 77 -26.33 -5.40 -38.78
N PHE A 78 -26.69 -5.97 -37.62
CA PHE A 78 -27.64 -7.08 -37.52
C PHE A 78 -29.03 -6.66 -37.03
N LYS A 79 -29.28 -5.35 -36.84
CA LYS A 79 -30.55 -4.78 -36.35
C LYS A 79 -31.05 -5.44 -35.06
N ILE A 80 -30.14 -5.60 -34.10
CA ILE A 80 -30.42 -6.24 -32.81
C ILE A 80 -30.99 -5.19 -31.86
N GLU A 81 -32.21 -5.37 -31.36
CA GLU A 81 -32.86 -4.38 -30.48
C GLU A 81 -33.00 -4.84 -29.02
N THR A 82 -32.94 -6.15 -28.76
CA THR A 82 -33.15 -6.72 -27.43
C THR A 82 -31.92 -7.44 -26.93
N TYR A 83 -31.76 -7.53 -25.60
CA TYR A 83 -30.69 -8.30 -24.98
C TYR A 83 -30.78 -9.78 -25.35
N GLN A 84 -31.99 -10.34 -25.41
CA GLN A 84 -32.20 -11.75 -25.79
C GLN A 84 -31.68 -12.04 -27.20
N ASN A 85 -31.86 -11.12 -28.15
CA ASN A 85 -31.29 -11.26 -29.49
C ASN A 85 -29.77 -11.01 -29.50
N ALA A 86 -29.28 -10.12 -28.64
CA ALA A 86 -27.87 -9.81 -28.52
C ALA A 86 -27.05 -11.04 -28.07
N ILE A 87 -27.52 -11.78 -27.06
CA ILE A 87 -26.83 -12.98 -26.58
C ILE A 87 -26.90 -14.17 -27.54
N MET A 88 -27.79 -14.12 -28.55
CA MET A 88 -27.80 -15.10 -29.65
C MET A 88 -26.72 -14.83 -30.70
N ASN A 89 -26.21 -13.59 -30.77
CA ASN A 89 -25.05 -13.27 -31.59
C ASN A 89 -23.77 -13.61 -30.81
N LEU A 90 -23.03 -14.62 -31.27
CA LEU A 90 -21.82 -15.11 -30.60
C LEU A 90 -20.77 -14.03 -30.34
N ARG A 91 -20.64 -13.06 -31.25
CA ARG A 91 -19.66 -11.98 -31.11
C ARG A 91 -20.08 -11.01 -30.01
N ILE A 92 -21.36 -10.65 -29.97
CA ILE A 92 -21.89 -9.77 -28.93
C ILE A 92 -21.86 -10.45 -27.56
N ASP A 93 -22.32 -11.70 -27.44
CA ASP A 93 -22.29 -12.46 -26.19
C ASP A 93 -20.86 -12.54 -25.61
N TYR A 94 -19.89 -12.91 -26.45
CA TYR A 94 -18.49 -12.96 -26.05
C TYR A 94 -17.97 -11.59 -25.58
N ASN A 95 -18.25 -10.53 -26.34
CA ASN A 95 -17.81 -9.18 -25.99
C ASN A 95 -18.45 -8.69 -24.69
N LEU A 96 -19.73 -8.98 -24.43
CA LEU A 96 -20.40 -8.64 -23.17
C LEU A 96 -19.76 -9.35 -21.98
N LYS A 97 -19.47 -10.65 -22.09
CA LYS A 97 -18.76 -11.42 -21.05
C LYS A 97 -17.33 -10.91 -20.82
N LEU A 98 -16.63 -10.54 -21.88
CA LEU A 98 -15.30 -9.97 -21.76
C LEU A 98 -15.35 -8.60 -21.08
N ILE A 99 -16.27 -7.72 -21.48
CA ILE A 99 -16.49 -6.43 -20.80
C ILE A 99 -16.81 -6.64 -19.32
N GLN A 100 -17.69 -7.59 -18.97
CA GLN A 100 -18.01 -7.93 -17.59
C GLN A 100 -16.75 -8.27 -16.78
N LEU A 101 -15.87 -9.11 -17.31
CA LEU A 101 -14.61 -9.48 -16.66
C LEU A 101 -13.68 -8.28 -16.50
N LEU A 102 -13.51 -7.47 -17.56
CA LEU A 102 -12.64 -6.28 -17.51
C LEU A 102 -13.13 -5.25 -16.49
N LEU A 103 -14.45 -5.06 -16.35
CA LEU A 103 -15.03 -4.18 -15.33
C LEU A 103 -14.75 -4.70 -13.92
N GLY A 104 -14.80 -6.01 -13.69
CA GLY A 104 -14.42 -6.64 -12.43
C GLY A 104 -12.94 -6.40 -12.08
N TYR A 105 -12.05 -6.54 -13.05
CA TYR A 105 -10.62 -6.23 -12.86
C TYR A 105 -10.38 -4.75 -12.56
N ILE A 106 -11.08 -3.83 -13.25
CA ILE A 106 -11.01 -2.39 -12.97
C ILE A 106 -11.46 -2.08 -11.53
N ALA A 107 -12.52 -2.74 -11.04
CA ALA A 107 -12.99 -2.56 -9.68
C ALA A 107 -11.92 -2.97 -8.65
N ARG A 108 -11.30 -4.14 -8.81
CA ARG A 108 -10.21 -4.60 -7.95
C ARG A 108 -8.97 -3.70 -8.00
N LEU A 109 -8.63 -3.16 -9.17
CA LEU A 109 -7.55 -2.19 -9.30
C LEU A 109 -7.85 -0.90 -8.54
N ASN A 110 -9.09 -0.40 -8.59
CA ASN A 110 -9.49 0.78 -7.83
C ASN A 110 -9.38 0.55 -6.32
N GLU A 111 -9.82 -0.61 -5.82
CA GLU A 111 -9.67 -0.98 -4.40
C GLU A 111 -8.19 -0.95 -3.98
N LYS A 112 -7.30 -1.51 -4.81
CA LYS A 112 -5.85 -1.51 -4.52
C LYS A 112 -5.19 -0.15 -4.61
N ILE A 113 -5.62 0.71 -5.55
CA ILE A 113 -5.14 2.08 -5.64
C ILE A 113 -5.44 2.81 -4.32
N VAL A 114 -6.71 2.79 -3.88
CA VAL A 114 -7.12 3.45 -2.62
C VAL A 114 -6.38 2.86 -1.42
N TYR A 115 -6.22 1.54 -1.37
CA TYR A 115 -5.49 0.87 -0.29
C TYR A 115 -4.03 1.36 -0.18
N PHE A 116 -3.31 1.46 -1.31
CA PHE A 116 -1.92 1.92 -1.32
C PHE A 116 -1.79 3.43 -1.14
N GLU A 117 -2.73 4.24 -1.64
CA GLU A 117 -2.79 5.69 -1.37
C GLU A 117 -2.96 5.95 0.13
N THR A 118 -3.86 5.21 0.78
CA THR A 118 -4.08 5.28 2.23
C THR A 118 -2.79 4.97 3.01
N GLY A 119 -2.07 3.92 2.61
CA GLY A 119 -0.79 3.57 3.24
C GLY A 119 0.29 4.63 3.02
N HIS A 120 0.36 5.19 1.82
CA HIS A 120 1.29 6.27 1.48
C HIS A 120 1.03 7.53 2.33
N ASP A 121 -0.24 7.89 2.53
CA ASP A 121 -0.63 9.05 3.33
C ASP A 121 -0.33 8.85 4.82
N MET A 122 -0.61 7.66 5.37
CA MET A 122 -0.23 7.31 6.73
C MET A 122 1.28 7.41 6.95
N LEU A 123 2.06 6.88 6.01
CA LEU A 123 3.52 6.97 6.05
C LEU A 123 4.01 8.42 5.97
N ASN A 124 3.37 9.26 5.15
CA ASN A 124 3.70 10.67 5.08
C ASN A 124 3.42 11.39 6.40
N TYR A 125 2.28 11.11 7.04
CA TYR A 125 1.98 11.62 8.38
C TYR A 125 3.06 11.26 9.39
N TYR A 126 3.45 9.98 9.48
CA TYR A 126 4.47 9.54 10.43
C TYR A 126 5.87 10.07 10.08
N PHE A 127 6.18 10.28 8.80
CA PHE A 127 7.44 10.92 8.41
C PHE A 127 7.52 12.35 8.95
N GLN A 128 6.45 13.14 8.80
CA GLN A 128 6.38 14.50 9.33
C GLN A 128 6.46 14.50 10.86
N GLN A 129 5.71 13.62 11.52
CA GLN A 129 5.78 13.50 12.99
C GLN A 129 7.19 13.11 13.47
N ALA A 130 7.86 12.16 12.81
CA ALA A 130 9.23 11.79 13.12
C ALA A 130 10.22 12.94 12.90
N GLN A 131 9.99 13.78 11.89
CA GLN A 131 10.79 14.98 11.64
C GLN A 131 10.61 16.01 12.77
N ASP A 132 9.39 16.25 13.21
CA ASP A 132 9.07 17.17 14.30
C ASP A 132 9.67 16.67 15.63
N ASP A 133 9.47 15.39 15.95
CA ASP A 133 10.00 14.79 17.18
C ASP A 133 11.53 14.79 17.20
N LEU A 134 12.18 14.66 16.06
CA LEU A 134 13.63 14.77 15.94
C LEU A 134 14.15 16.17 16.30
N LEU A 135 13.39 17.24 16.02
CA LEU A 135 13.74 18.62 16.41
C LEU A 135 13.64 18.83 17.92
N MET A 136 12.74 18.11 18.58
CA MET A 136 12.47 18.19 20.02
C MET A 136 13.06 17.01 20.82
N ILE A 137 13.94 16.21 20.21
CA ILE A 137 14.41 14.93 20.77
C ILE A 137 15.16 15.04 22.10
N LYS A 138 15.69 16.23 22.42
CA LYS A 138 16.35 16.47 23.71
C LYS A 138 15.37 16.75 24.85
N THR A 139 14.11 17.03 24.53
CA THR A 139 13.05 17.38 25.48
C THR A 139 11.95 16.33 25.57
N LEU A 140 11.77 15.50 24.54
CA LEU A 140 10.81 14.41 24.53
C LEU A 140 11.26 13.25 25.44
N ASP A 141 10.28 12.58 26.04
CA ASP A 141 10.55 11.34 26.78
C ASP A 141 10.79 10.18 25.80
N ASN A 142 11.67 9.26 26.18
CA ASN A 142 11.96 8.07 25.37
C ASN A 142 10.70 7.23 25.12
N LEU A 143 9.76 7.21 26.06
CA LEU A 143 8.49 6.49 25.92
C LEU A 143 7.63 7.03 24.75
N GLU A 144 7.67 8.34 24.51
CA GLU A 144 6.93 8.97 23.40
C GLU A 144 7.54 8.58 22.05
N ILE A 145 8.87 8.58 21.96
CA ILE A 145 9.61 8.16 20.77
C ILE A 145 9.39 6.66 20.50
N ASP A 146 9.42 5.82 21.54
CA ASP A 146 9.16 4.38 21.42
C ASP A 146 7.75 4.10 20.90
N LYS A 147 6.76 4.88 21.36
CA LYS A 147 5.38 4.78 20.86
C LYS A 147 5.28 5.15 19.38
N LEU A 148 5.95 6.22 18.95
CA LEU A 148 5.98 6.59 17.53
C LEU A 148 6.64 5.48 16.69
N ILE A 149 7.79 4.96 17.13
CA ILE A 149 8.47 3.87 16.43
C ILE A 149 7.57 2.63 16.32
N ALA A 150 6.85 2.26 17.39
CA ALA A 150 5.91 1.14 17.37
C ALA A 150 4.76 1.37 16.37
N GLN A 151 4.24 2.61 16.28
CA GLN A 151 3.20 2.96 15.31
C GLN A 151 3.71 2.90 13.87
N ILE A 152 4.93 3.39 13.62
CA ILE A 152 5.58 3.29 12.31
C ILE A 152 5.75 1.82 11.93
N ASN A 153 6.28 0.99 12.83
CA ASN A 153 6.47 -0.45 12.58
C ASN A 153 5.17 -1.15 12.20
N LYS A 154 4.06 -0.81 12.88
CA LYS A 154 2.76 -1.39 12.54
C LYS A 154 2.35 -1.12 11.08
N VAL A 155 2.57 0.11 10.59
CA VAL A 155 2.26 0.46 9.19
C VAL A 155 3.24 -0.20 8.23
N LEU A 156 4.53 -0.23 8.56
CA LEU A 156 5.54 -0.91 7.75
C LEU A 156 5.21 -2.41 7.62
N ASP A 157 4.90 -3.09 8.72
CA ASP A 157 4.57 -4.52 8.76
C ASP A 157 3.28 -4.84 7.98
N GLU A 158 2.33 -3.91 7.96
CA GLU A 158 1.11 -4.06 7.17
C GLU A 158 1.40 -3.99 5.66
N TYR A 159 2.16 -2.99 5.22
CA TYR A 159 2.27 -2.63 3.81
C TYR A 159 3.47 -3.25 3.07
N ILE A 160 4.60 -3.50 3.75
CA ILE A 160 5.78 -4.12 3.13
C ILE A 160 5.41 -5.44 2.43
N PRO A 161 4.72 -6.40 3.09
CA PRO A 161 4.38 -7.68 2.44
C PRO A 161 3.43 -7.51 1.25
N GLN A 162 2.64 -6.44 1.21
CA GLN A 162 1.69 -6.18 0.12
C GLN A 162 2.40 -5.70 -1.15
N THR A 163 3.58 -5.10 -1.02
CA THR A 163 4.37 -4.65 -2.20
C THR A 163 4.88 -5.83 -3.05
N SER A 164 4.98 -7.04 -2.49
CA SER A 164 5.41 -8.23 -3.24
C SER A 164 4.24 -9.09 -3.75
N LYS A 165 3.00 -8.82 -3.31
CA LYS A 165 1.83 -9.61 -3.70
C LYS A 165 1.30 -9.18 -5.08
N PRO A 166 0.59 -10.10 -5.78
CA PRO A 166 -0.27 -9.73 -6.91
C PRO A 166 -1.31 -8.68 -6.49
N MET A 167 -1.78 -7.88 -7.44
CA MET A 167 -2.78 -6.82 -7.16
C MET A 167 -4.09 -7.41 -6.66
N PHE A 168 -4.55 -8.52 -7.22
CA PHE A 168 -5.76 -9.22 -6.78
C PHE A 168 -5.75 -10.64 -7.33
N ASP A 169 -6.63 -11.49 -6.80
CA ASP A 169 -6.91 -12.79 -7.40
C ASP A 169 -7.85 -12.61 -8.60
N VAL A 170 -7.40 -13.05 -9.77
CA VAL A 170 -8.15 -12.94 -11.02
C VAL A 170 -9.43 -13.77 -11.02
N ASN A 171 -9.54 -14.76 -10.14
CA ASN A 171 -10.74 -15.60 -10.01
C ASN A 171 -11.78 -15.02 -9.05
N ASP A 172 -11.42 -14.02 -8.24
CA ASP A 172 -12.29 -13.36 -7.28
C ASP A 172 -12.52 -11.90 -7.67
N VAL A 173 -13.33 -11.68 -8.70
CA VAL A 173 -13.68 -10.34 -9.19
C VAL A 173 -15.18 -10.14 -9.22
N PRO A 174 -15.67 -8.95 -8.82
CA PRO A 174 -17.10 -8.66 -8.88
C PRO A 174 -17.55 -8.63 -10.34
N LEU A 175 -18.54 -9.45 -10.68
CA LEU A 175 -19.09 -9.51 -12.03
C LEU A 175 -20.42 -8.77 -12.09
N LYS A 176 -20.48 -7.76 -12.97
CA LYS A 176 -21.71 -7.04 -13.26
C LYS A 176 -22.55 -7.80 -14.27
N ASP A 177 -23.85 -7.86 -14.09
CA ASP A 177 -24.75 -8.54 -15.02
C ASP A 177 -24.61 -8.04 -16.48
N THR A 178 -24.63 -8.96 -17.46
CA THR A 178 -24.38 -8.64 -18.87
C THR A 178 -25.57 -7.94 -19.55
N GLU A 179 -26.80 -8.13 -19.06
CA GLU A 179 -27.98 -7.37 -19.50
C GLU A 179 -27.87 -5.91 -19.07
N GLN A 180 -27.39 -5.65 -17.84
CA GLN A 180 -27.08 -4.28 -17.40
C GLN A 180 -26.01 -3.63 -18.27
N ILE A 181 -24.93 -4.36 -18.60
CA ILE A 181 -23.86 -3.86 -19.48
C ILE A 181 -24.41 -3.53 -20.87
N TRP A 182 -25.24 -4.42 -21.45
CA TRP A 182 -25.92 -4.17 -22.72
C TRP A 182 -26.73 -2.88 -22.68
N HIS A 183 -27.55 -2.69 -21.64
CA HIS A 183 -28.37 -1.49 -21.51
C HIS A 183 -27.55 -0.21 -21.38
N GLU A 184 -26.38 -0.25 -20.75
CA GLU A 184 -25.48 0.91 -20.68
C GLU A 184 -24.87 1.24 -22.04
N ILE A 185 -24.52 0.24 -22.83
CA ILE A 185 -23.94 0.42 -24.17
C ILE A 185 -24.96 1.11 -25.08
N ILE A 186 -26.22 0.68 -25.07
CA ILE A 186 -27.27 1.21 -25.95
C ILE A 186 -27.84 2.56 -25.47
N LYS A 187 -27.74 2.88 -24.18
CA LYS A 187 -28.17 4.19 -23.65
C LYS A 187 -27.16 5.32 -23.94
N THR A 188 -25.88 4.96 -24.10
CA THR A 188 -24.81 5.91 -24.37
C THR A 188 -24.66 6.07 -25.89
N ASN A 189 -25.59 6.81 -26.50
CA ASN A 189 -25.51 7.34 -27.87
C ASN A 189 -24.95 8.77 -27.84
#